data_AF-A0A841SN63-F1
#
_entry.id   AF-A0A841SN63-F1
#
_cell.length_a   1.000
_cell.length_b   1.000
_cell.length_c   1.000
_cell.angle_alpha   90.00
_cell.angle_beta   90.00
_cell.angle_gamma   90.00
#
_symmetry.space_group_name_H-M   'P 1'
#
loop_
_entity.id
_entity.type
_entity.pdbx_description
1 polymer ?
#
loop_
_entity_poly.entity_id
_entity_poly.type
_entity_poly.pdbx_seq_one_letter_code
_entity_poly.pdbx_strand_id
1 'polypeptide(L)'
;MKRAAPNRRVTRNCQGQQAITTDLTPAPSVPASEPVKKKTRSKLNRSPWADDWAHTTVGDPRPCVICGHSALMRDPYTGRPCHLICAKQ
;
A
#
# COMPACT_ATOMS: atom_id res chain seq x y z
N MET A 1 -22.70 34.09 -17.39
CA MET A 1 -21.37 34.44 -16.87
C MET A 1 -21.26 33.98 -15.42
N LYS A 2 -20.13 33.34 -15.08
CA LYS A 2 -19.81 32.67 -13.81
C LYS A 2 -19.67 33.65 -12.65
N ARG A 3 -20.10 33.28 -11.41
CA ARG A 3 -19.36 33.57 -10.16
C ARG A 3 -19.60 32.46 -9.13
N ALA A 4 -18.55 31.68 -8.89
CA ALA A 4 -18.47 30.66 -7.86
C ALA A 4 -18.18 31.31 -6.49
N ALA A 5 -18.81 30.81 -5.43
CA ALA A 5 -18.51 31.21 -4.06
C ALA A 5 -17.15 30.59 -3.63
N PRO A 6 -16.29 31.32 -2.90
CA PRO A 6 -15.01 30.79 -2.45
C PRO A 6 -15.19 29.79 -1.30
N ASN A 7 -14.71 28.56 -1.51
CA ASN A 7 -14.57 27.54 -0.47
C ASN A 7 -13.67 28.05 0.67
N ARG A 8 -14.27 28.25 1.86
CA ARG A 8 -13.54 28.49 3.11
C ARG A 8 -12.67 27.27 3.44
N ARG A 9 -11.36 27.43 3.26
CA ARG A 9 -10.35 26.47 3.70
C ARG A 9 -10.26 26.52 5.23
N VAL A 10 -10.85 25.54 5.91
CA VAL A 10 -10.64 25.32 7.35
C VAL A 10 -9.26 24.70 7.52
N THR A 11 -8.28 25.51 7.92
CA THR A 11 -6.99 25.01 8.40
C THR A 11 -7.21 24.40 9.78
N ARG A 12 -7.09 23.08 9.89
CA ARG A 12 -7.00 22.38 11.18
C ARG A 12 -5.70 22.84 11.85
N ASN A 13 -5.82 23.68 12.88
CA ASN A 13 -4.72 24.00 13.77
C ASN A 13 -4.34 22.72 14.53
N CYS A 14 -3.25 22.07 14.14
CA CYS A 14 -2.60 21.04 14.94
C CYS A 14 -1.89 21.71 16.13
N GLN A 15 -2.65 22.11 17.16
CA GLN A 15 -2.09 22.44 18.46
C GLN A 15 -1.98 21.15 19.28
N GLY A 16 -0.75 20.73 19.55
CA GLY A 16 -0.49 19.58 20.41
C GLY A 16 0.77 18.78 20.05
N GLN A 17 1.89 19.44 19.75
CA GLN A 17 3.19 18.79 19.94
C GLN A 17 3.57 19.01 21.40
N GLN A 18 3.40 17.98 22.24
CA GLN A 18 4.01 17.99 23.55
C GLN A 18 5.50 17.68 23.40
N ALA A 19 6.33 18.56 23.96
CA ALA A 19 7.77 18.44 23.98
C ALA A 19 8.18 17.25 24.85
N ILE A 20 8.75 16.22 24.25
CA ILE A 20 9.47 15.18 24.97
C ILE A 20 10.75 15.79 25.55
N THR A 21 10.74 16.08 26.84
CA THR A 21 11.95 16.38 27.62
C THR A 21 12.46 15.06 28.17
N THR A 22 13.30 14.38 27.38
CA THR A 22 14.10 13.26 27.88
C THR A 22 15.55 13.72 27.90
N ASP A 23 15.93 14.16 29.09
CA ASP A 23 17.25 14.08 29.74
C ASP A 23 18.46 13.75 28.84
N LEU A 24 19.31 14.76 28.69
CA LEU A 24 20.63 14.67 28.06
C LEU A 24 21.58 13.88 28.97
N THR A 25 21.78 12.59 28.67
CA THR A 25 23.01 11.88 29.06
C THR A 25 23.94 11.82 27.83
N PRO A 26 25.09 12.52 27.81
CA PRO A 26 26.04 12.40 26.72
C PRO A 26 26.89 11.14 26.91
N ALA A 27 26.57 10.08 26.16
CA ALA A 27 27.41 8.89 26.04
C ALA A 27 28.16 8.91 24.69
N PRO A 28 29.42 8.43 24.67
CA PRO A 28 30.41 8.80 23.67
C PRO A 28 30.17 8.19 22.28
N SER A 29 30.58 8.95 21.28
CA SER A 29 30.80 8.64 19.87
C SER A 29 31.05 7.16 19.56
N VAL A 30 30.08 6.51 18.93
CA VAL A 30 30.30 5.26 18.18
C VAL A 30 30.30 5.61 16.69
N PRO A 31 31.34 5.21 15.92
CA PRO A 31 31.54 5.68 14.56
C PRO A 31 30.72 4.90 13.52
N ALA A 32 30.51 5.58 12.40
CA ALA A 32 30.33 5.08 11.04
C ALA A 32 29.15 4.13 10.79
N SER A 33 28.15 4.70 10.12
CA SER A 33 27.13 4.02 9.33
C SER A 33 27.75 2.91 8.47
N GLU A 34 27.49 1.66 8.82
CA GLU A 34 27.71 0.57 7.88
C GLU A 34 26.82 0.81 6.64
N PRO A 35 27.34 0.68 5.41
CA PRO A 35 26.49 0.76 4.24
C PRO A 35 25.51 -0.42 4.31
N VAL A 36 24.23 -0.11 4.55
CA VAL A 36 23.13 -1.07 4.43
C VAL A 36 23.28 -1.74 3.08
N LYS A 37 23.79 -2.99 3.09
CA LYS A 37 23.87 -3.83 1.91
C LYS A 37 22.47 -3.87 1.31
N LYS A 38 22.26 -3.14 0.23
CA LYS A 38 21.05 -3.23 -0.59
C LYS A 38 20.96 -4.70 -0.97
N LYS A 39 20.05 -5.43 -0.32
CA LYS A 39 19.76 -6.82 -0.66
C LYS A 39 19.23 -6.77 -2.08
N THR A 40 20.10 -7.05 -3.04
CA THR A 40 19.75 -7.16 -4.45
C THR A 40 18.58 -8.11 -4.50
N ARG A 41 17.41 -7.60 -4.88
CA ARG A 41 16.17 -8.36 -4.96
C ARG A 41 16.44 -9.53 -5.89
N SER A 42 16.69 -10.70 -5.31
CA SER A 42 16.87 -11.93 -6.06
C SER A 42 15.63 -12.05 -6.94
N LYS A 43 15.83 -12.26 -8.25
CA LYS A 43 14.75 -12.66 -9.15
C LYS A 43 14.24 -14.01 -8.64
N LEU A 44 13.32 -13.96 -7.67
CA LEU A 44 12.54 -15.11 -7.26
C LEU A 44 11.78 -15.53 -8.51
N ASN A 45 12.04 -16.76 -8.98
CA ASN A 45 11.23 -17.39 -9.99
C ASN A 45 9.78 -17.38 -9.49
N ARG A 46 8.99 -16.42 -9.98
CA ARG A 46 7.55 -16.41 -9.73
C ARG A 46 6.96 -17.55 -10.54
N SER A 47 5.97 -18.24 -9.96
CA SER A 47 5.21 -19.19 -10.73
C SER A 47 4.51 -18.46 -11.90
N PRO A 48 4.34 -19.10 -13.06
CA PRO A 48 3.61 -18.50 -14.19
C PRO A 48 2.24 -17.95 -13.76
N TRP A 49 1.54 -18.70 -12.90
CA TRP A 49 0.28 -18.27 -12.30
C TRP A 49 0.40 -16.95 -11.53
N ALA A 50 1.45 -16.76 -10.73
CA ALA A 50 1.62 -15.52 -9.98
C ALA A 50 1.93 -14.32 -10.91
N ASP A 51 2.48 -14.57 -12.09
CA ASP A 51 2.76 -13.54 -13.10
C ASP A 51 1.47 -13.10 -13.80
N ASP A 52 0.62 -14.05 -14.22
CA ASP A 52 -0.68 -13.78 -14.83
C ASP A 52 -1.57 -12.94 -13.91
N TRP A 53 -1.54 -13.23 -12.61
CA TRP A 53 -2.31 -12.48 -11.61
C TRP A 53 -1.67 -11.14 -11.20
N ALA A 54 -0.36 -10.95 -11.43
CA ALA A 54 0.31 -9.69 -11.12
C ALA A 54 -0.13 -8.54 -12.04
N HIS A 55 -0.62 -8.88 -13.23
CA HIS A 55 -1.04 -7.93 -14.26
C HIS A 55 -2.56 -7.95 -14.51
N THR A 56 -3.31 -8.60 -13.64
CA THR A 56 -4.77 -8.69 -13.83
C THR A 56 -5.46 -7.34 -13.65
N THR A 57 -6.61 -7.21 -14.31
CA THR A 57 -7.44 -6.01 -14.23
C THR A 57 -7.96 -5.83 -12.81
N VAL A 58 -7.74 -4.63 -12.27
CA VAL A 58 -8.36 -4.17 -11.03
C VAL A 58 -9.47 -3.20 -11.38
N GLY A 59 -10.65 -3.40 -10.81
CA GLY A 59 -11.81 -2.55 -11.05
C GLY A 59 -12.67 -2.38 -9.81
N ASP A 60 -13.93 -2.00 -10.02
CA ASP A 60 -14.87 -1.75 -8.93
C ASP A 60 -15.07 -2.98 -8.02
N PRO A 61 -15.33 -2.77 -6.72
CA PRO A 61 -15.64 -3.87 -5.82
C PRO A 61 -16.91 -4.58 -6.29
N ARG A 62 -16.76 -5.83 -6.73
CA ARG A 62 -17.84 -6.73 -7.12
C ARG A 62 -17.76 -8.03 -6.34
N PRO A 63 -18.87 -8.72 -6.06
CA PRO A 63 -18.85 -9.95 -5.27
C PRO A 63 -18.00 -11.03 -5.97
N CYS A 64 -17.10 -11.67 -5.22
CA CYS A 64 -16.28 -12.76 -5.69
C CYS A 64 -17.16 -13.96 -6.05
N VAL A 65 -16.89 -14.58 -7.20
CA VAL A 65 -17.66 -15.74 -7.67
C VAL A 65 -17.48 -17.01 -6.83
N ILE A 66 -16.48 -17.05 -5.94
CA ILE A 66 -16.18 -18.21 -5.09
C ILE A 66 -16.71 -17.99 -3.67
N CYS A 67 -16.35 -16.89 -3.01
CA CYS A 67 -16.70 -16.65 -1.61
C CYS A 67 -17.82 -15.62 -1.40
N GLY A 68 -18.30 -14.96 -2.46
CA GLY A 68 -19.34 -13.92 -2.39
C GLY A 68 -18.88 -12.55 -1.85
N HIS A 69 -17.72 -12.46 -1.19
CA HIS A 69 -17.20 -11.20 -0.66
C HIS A 69 -16.63 -10.28 -1.75
N SER A 70 -16.59 -8.98 -1.48
CA SER A 70 -16.10 -7.95 -2.39
C SER A 70 -14.68 -8.26 -2.90
N ALA A 71 -14.52 -8.37 -4.21
CA ALA A 71 -13.26 -8.53 -4.93
C ALA A 71 -13.04 -7.38 -5.90
N LEU A 72 -11.85 -6.79 -5.82
CA LEU A 72 -11.38 -5.73 -6.73
C LEU A 72 -10.72 -6.30 -7.98
N MET A 73 -10.04 -7.45 -7.83
CA MET A 73 -9.35 -8.11 -8.93
C MET A 73 -10.33 -8.85 -9.84
N ARG A 74 -9.90 -9.05 -11.08
CA ARG A 74 -10.55 -9.94 -12.04
C ARG A 74 -9.67 -11.16 -12.24
N ASP A 75 -10.29 -12.30 -12.51
CA ASP A 75 -9.58 -13.46 -13.01
C ASP A 75 -9.02 -13.15 -14.41
N PRO A 76 -7.71 -13.32 -14.66
CA PRO A 76 -7.10 -13.00 -15.95
C PRO A 76 -7.65 -13.84 -17.11
N TYR A 77 -8.19 -15.03 -16.85
CA TYR A 77 -8.70 -15.92 -17.90
C TYR A 77 -10.20 -15.72 -18.17
N THR A 78 -10.98 -15.44 -17.12
CA THR A 78 -12.45 -15.35 -17.23
C THR A 78 -12.99 -13.92 -17.14
N GLY A 79 -12.18 -12.96 -16.69
CA GLY A 79 -12.58 -11.58 -16.43
C GLY A 79 -13.55 -11.42 -15.25
N ARG A 80 -13.86 -12.50 -14.51
CA ARG A 80 -14.84 -12.48 -13.42
C ARG A 80 -14.23 -11.92 -12.12
N PRO A 81 -15.02 -11.27 -11.25
CA PRO A 81 -14.52 -10.82 -9.96
C PRO A 81 -14.07 -12.00 -9.09
N CYS A 82 -12.80 -12.04 -8.72
CA CYS A 82 -12.23 -13.13 -7.93
C CYS A 82 -11.03 -12.67 -7.11
N HIS A 83 -10.87 -13.20 -5.90
CA HIS A 83 -9.64 -13.03 -5.13
C HIS A 83 -8.57 -13.99 -5.63
N LEU A 84 -7.31 -13.54 -5.59
CA LEU A 84 -6.14 -14.36 -5.94
C LEU A 84 -6.07 -15.64 -5.11
N ILE A 85 -6.42 -15.56 -3.82
CA ILE A 85 -6.42 -16.72 -2.92
C ILE A 85 -7.58 -17.67 -3.27
N CYS A 86 -8.74 -17.15 -3.65
CA CYS A 86 -9.89 -17.97 -4.02
C CYS A 86 -9.64 -18.74 -5.32
N ALA A 87 -8.97 -18.13 -6.30
CA ALA A 87 -8.63 -18.78 -7.57
C ALA A 87 -7.50 -19.83 -7.47
N LYS A 88 -6.85 -19.96 -6.31
CA LYS A 88 -5.81 -20.97 -6.07
C LYS A 88 -6.37 -22.27 -5.46
N GLN A 89 -7.62 -22.26 -5.01
CA GLN A 89 -8.29 -23.44 -4.45
C GLN A 89 -8.58 -24.48 -5.53
#